data_AF-A0A6P0PBB9-F1
#
_entry.id   AF-A0A6P0PBB9-F1
#
_cell.length_a   1.000
_cell.length_b   1.000
_cell.length_c   1.000
_cell.angle_alpha   90.00
_cell.angle_beta   90.00
_cell.angle_gamma   90.00
#
_symmetry.space_group_name_H-M   'P 1'
#
loop_
_entity.id
_entity.type
_entity.pdbx_description
1 polymer ?
#
loop_
_entity_poly.entity_id
_entity_poly.type
_entity_poly.pdbx_seq_one_letter_code
_entity_poly.pdbx_strand_id
1 'polypeptide(L)'
;MFKHFSIAAVGAAITTFTAVSAASAATFGFSFSNVNGAVNGTVEGTIELIESPVRDDRFLATSVIVTSSPDLGYNLPLNIFTDINQPSANTFIVVGGEIDGLLFNSNNETEGLFLNLIPVITPTGPELIGAALLSSAGARDPFSGVADIGASTVTFTSLSTTIPETVPEPGTILGLLTVGSLGALTRKREA
;
A
#
# COMPACT_ATOMS: atom_id res chain seq x y z
N MET A 1 52.05 41.06 -24.41
CA MET A 1 50.64 41.42 -24.65
C MET A 1 49.79 40.28 -24.10
N PHE A 2 49.21 40.47 -22.93
CA PHE A 2 48.41 39.47 -22.23
C PHE A 2 47.08 39.23 -22.96
N LYS A 3 46.66 37.97 -23.09
CA LYS A 3 45.26 37.57 -22.96
C LYS A 3 45.18 36.12 -22.50
N HIS A 4 44.82 35.99 -21.23
CA HIS A 4 44.33 34.76 -20.61
C HIS A 4 42.98 34.40 -21.24
N PHE A 5 42.75 33.12 -21.54
CA PHE A 5 41.39 32.57 -21.60
C PHE A 5 41.30 31.46 -20.56
N SER A 6 40.61 31.78 -19.48
CA SER A 6 40.28 30.85 -18.40
C SER A 6 38.97 30.12 -18.73
N ILE A 7 39.02 28.79 -18.58
CA ILE A 7 38.10 27.90 -17.85
C ILE A 7 36.60 28.00 -18.17
N ALA A 8 36.00 26.88 -18.58
CA ALA A 8 34.85 26.31 -17.88
C ALA A 8 34.60 24.86 -18.34
N ALA A 9 35.13 23.90 -17.59
CA ALA A 9 34.63 22.54 -17.61
C ALA A 9 33.23 22.56 -16.99
N VAL A 10 32.19 22.41 -17.81
CA VAL A 10 30.82 22.22 -17.30
C VAL A 10 30.68 20.74 -16.95
N GLY A 11 31.05 20.40 -15.72
CA GLY A 11 30.68 19.12 -15.12
C GLY A 11 29.16 19.10 -14.97
N ALA A 12 28.50 18.21 -15.70
CA ALA A 12 27.06 18.00 -15.57
C ALA A 12 26.76 17.55 -14.14
N ALA A 13 26.05 18.39 -13.38
CA ALA A 13 25.46 17.98 -12.12
C ALA A 13 24.37 16.96 -12.44
N ILE A 14 24.64 15.68 -12.12
CA ILE A 14 23.59 14.66 -12.10
C ILE A 14 22.76 14.95 -10.85
N THR A 15 21.65 15.65 -11.04
CA THR A 15 20.64 15.81 -9.99
C THR A 15 19.92 14.48 -9.85
N THR A 16 20.26 13.71 -8.82
CA THR A 16 19.45 12.57 -8.38
C THR A 16 18.07 13.07 -7.98
N PHE A 17 17.05 12.72 -8.76
CA PHE A 17 15.66 12.84 -8.34
C PHE A 17 15.39 11.77 -7.28
N THR A 18 15.46 12.15 -6.01
CA THR A 18 14.79 11.38 -4.96
C THR A 18 13.30 11.65 -5.14
N ALA A 19 12.56 10.68 -5.68
CA ALA A 19 11.10 10.69 -5.64
C ALA A 19 10.69 10.84 -4.18
N VAL A 20 10.06 11.97 -3.86
CA VAL A 20 9.40 12.17 -2.57
C VAL A 20 8.24 11.19 -2.57
N SER A 21 8.27 10.19 -1.70
CA SER A 21 7.18 9.23 -1.54
C SER A 21 5.89 10.02 -1.30
N ALA A 22 4.95 9.92 -2.23
CA ALA A 22 3.66 10.56 -2.08
C ALA A 22 3.02 10.02 -0.80
N ALA A 23 2.73 10.93 0.12
CA ALA A 23 1.90 10.66 1.28
C ALA A 23 0.48 10.35 0.79
N SER A 24 0.24 9.07 0.51
CA SER A 24 -1.10 8.51 0.46
C SER A 24 -1.08 7.24 1.29
N ALA A 25 -2.02 7.13 2.24
CA ALA A 25 -2.39 5.86 2.83
C ALA A 25 -2.55 4.84 1.71
N ALA A 26 -1.76 3.76 1.75
CA ALA A 26 -1.83 2.73 0.73
C ALA A 26 -3.07 1.88 1.02
N THR A 27 -4.04 1.94 0.11
CA THR A 27 -5.23 1.09 0.17
C THR A 27 -5.01 -0.15 -0.67
N PHE A 28 -5.26 -1.31 -0.09
CA PHE A 28 -5.19 -2.60 -0.75
C PHE A 28 -6.56 -3.26 -0.73
N GLY A 29 -6.98 -3.83 -1.85
CA GLY A 29 -8.02 -4.84 -1.89
C GLY A 29 -7.41 -6.17 -1.47
N PHE A 30 -8.15 -6.97 -0.71
CA PHE A 30 -7.80 -8.36 -0.45
C PHE A 30 -8.95 -9.28 -0.85
N SER A 31 -8.62 -10.49 -1.28
CA SER A 31 -9.59 -11.54 -1.54
C SER A 31 -9.01 -12.91 -1.19
N PHE A 32 -9.84 -13.80 -0.66
CA PHE A 32 -9.51 -15.21 -0.48
C PHE A 32 -10.76 -16.07 -0.57
N SER A 33 -10.61 -17.28 -1.08
CA SER A 33 -11.71 -18.22 -1.29
C SER A 33 -11.57 -19.46 -0.43
N ASN A 34 -12.70 -20.11 -0.18
CA ASN A 34 -12.71 -21.29 0.67
C ASN A 34 -11.95 -22.47 0.04
N VAL A 35 -10.98 -23.00 0.77
CA VAL A 35 -10.27 -24.25 0.44
C VAL A 35 -10.46 -25.29 1.54
N ASN A 36 -10.54 -24.84 2.80
CA ASN A 36 -10.56 -25.72 3.98
C ASN A 36 -11.69 -25.44 4.97
N GLY A 37 -12.37 -24.30 4.86
CA GLY A 37 -13.43 -23.89 5.78
C GLY A 37 -14.78 -24.55 5.49
N ALA A 38 -15.73 -24.34 6.40
CA ALA A 38 -17.06 -24.94 6.34
C ALA A 38 -17.96 -24.31 5.27
N VAL A 39 -17.72 -23.06 4.88
CA VAL A 39 -18.58 -22.29 3.98
C VAL A 39 -17.86 -21.98 2.68
N ASN A 40 -18.43 -22.46 1.57
CA ASN A 40 -17.91 -22.17 0.23
C ASN A 40 -18.19 -20.73 -0.19
N GLY A 41 -17.22 -20.14 -0.90
CA GLY A 41 -17.31 -18.83 -1.53
C GLY A 41 -16.07 -17.99 -1.28
N THR A 42 -16.19 -16.69 -1.51
CA THR A 42 -15.07 -15.75 -1.53
C THR A 42 -15.34 -14.60 -0.57
N VAL A 43 -14.33 -14.26 0.22
CA VAL A 43 -14.32 -13.05 1.04
C VAL A 43 -13.51 -11.99 0.30
N GLU A 44 -14.05 -10.78 0.21
CA GLU A 44 -13.33 -9.63 -0.33
C GLU A 44 -13.41 -8.47 0.66
N GLY A 45 -12.40 -7.61 0.61
CA GLY A 45 -12.36 -6.44 1.46
C GLY A 45 -11.25 -5.47 1.10
N THR A 46 -11.10 -4.46 1.95
CA THR A 46 -10.08 -3.42 1.82
C THR A 46 -9.28 -3.29 3.10
N ILE A 47 -7.98 -3.03 2.95
CA ILE A 47 -7.03 -2.69 4.00
C ILE A 47 -6.52 -1.28 3.70
N GLU A 48 -6.64 -0.37 4.65
CA GLU A 48 -6.02 0.95 4.59
C GLU A 48 -4.84 0.97 5.56
N LEU A 49 -3.66 1.31 5.06
CA LEU A 49 -2.44 1.40 5.86
C LEU A 49 -2.13 2.85 6.25
N ILE A 50 -1.44 3.03 7.38
CA ILE A 50 -0.82 4.31 7.72
C ILE A 50 0.12 4.80 6.61
N GLU A 51 0.29 6.11 6.48
CA GLU A 51 1.07 6.72 5.40
C GLU A 51 2.57 6.43 5.46
N SER A 52 3.10 6.05 6.62
CA SER A 52 4.53 5.83 6.83
C SER A 52 4.77 4.60 7.69
N PRO A 53 5.81 3.81 7.39
CA PRO A 53 6.07 2.59 8.14
C PRO A 53 6.39 2.90 9.61
N VAL A 54 5.94 2.04 10.51
CA VAL A 54 6.32 2.12 11.94
C VAL A 54 7.77 1.70 12.16
N ARG A 55 8.29 0.82 11.30
CA ARG A 55 9.66 0.34 11.34
C ARG A 55 9.99 -0.36 10.02
N ASP A 56 11.10 0.01 9.39
CA ASP A 56 11.56 -0.58 8.13
C ASP A 56 10.45 -0.52 7.05
N ASP A 57 10.03 -1.66 6.51
CA ASP A 57 8.96 -1.86 5.53
C ASP A 57 7.61 -2.24 6.17
N ARG A 58 7.47 -2.08 7.50
CA ARG A 58 6.31 -2.52 8.27
C ARG A 58 5.33 -1.39 8.51
N PHE A 59 4.09 -1.62 8.15
CA PHE A 59 2.96 -0.72 8.28
C PHE A 59 1.90 -1.31 9.22
N LEU A 60 1.07 -0.44 9.78
CA LEU A 60 -0.13 -0.83 10.52
C LEU A 60 -1.35 -0.49 9.66
N ALA A 61 -2.39 -1.31 9.72
CA ALA A 61 -3.68 -0.94 9.17
C ALA A 61 -4.38 0.06 10.11
N THR A 62 -4.94 1.12 9.52
CA THR A 62 -5.91 2.03 10.17
C THR A 62 -7.34 1.54 9.99
N SER A 63 -7.58 0.76 8.94
CA SER A 63 -8.90 0.19 8.61
C SER A 63 -8.75 -1.16 7.92
N VAL A 64 -9.60 -2.11 8.31
CA VAL A 64 -9.82 -3.38 7.58
C VAL A 64 -11.31 -3.61 7.51
N ILE A 65 -11.85 -3.64 6.29
CA ILE A 65 -13.29 -3.76 6.02
C ILE A 65 -13.51 -4.95 5.09
N VAL A 66 -14.35 -5.89 5.51
CA VAL A 66 -14.88 -6.93 4.62
C VAL A 66 -16.07 -6.35 3.88
N THR A 67 -15.98 -6.29 2.55
CA THR A 67 -17.01 -5.69 1.69
C THR A 67 -17.95 -6.74 1.11
N SER A 68 -17.47 -7.98 0.93
CA SER A 68 -18.27 -9.11 0.46
C SER A 68 -17.85 -10.40 1.17
N SER A 69 -18.82 -11.27 1.45
CA SER A 69 -18.60 -12.64 1.92
C SER A 69 -19.81 -13.50 1.54
N PRO A 70 -19.71 -14.84 1.63
CA PRO A 70 -20.88 -15.69 1.71
C PRO A 70 -21.75 -15.33 2.92
N ASP A 71 -22.95 -15.89 3.02
CA ASP A 71 -23.79 -15.71 4.20
C ASP A 71 -23.15 -16.38 5.42
N LEU A 72 -22.49 -15.55 6.22
CA LEU A 72 -21.81 -15.90 7.46
C LEU A 72 -22.50 -15.31 8.68
N GLY A 73 -23.65 -14.64 8.51
CA GLY A 73 -24.37 -13.96 9.60
C GLY A 73 -23.86 -12.56 9.94
N TYR A 74 -22.98 -11.97 9.13
CA TYR A 74 -22.54 -10.57 9.27
C TYR A 74 -23.46 -9.60 8.53
N ASN A 75 -23.57 -8.38 9.06
CA ASN A 75 -24.02 -7.24 8.27
C ASN A 75 -22.81 -6.66 7.54
N LEU A 76 -22.89 -6.56 6.22
CA LEU A 76 -21.82 -5.99 5.39
C LEU A 76 -22.12 -4.54 5.00
N PRO A 77 -21.10 -3.68 4.84
CA PRO A 77 -19.67 -3.96 5.07
C PRO A 77 -19.35 -4.15 6.56
N LEU A 78 -18.47 -5.10 6.86
CA LEU A 78 -18.04 -5.43 8.22
C LEU A 78 -16.73 -4.72 8.53
N ASN A 79 -16.74 -3.76 9.46
CA ASN A 79 -15.54 -3.09 9.93
C ASN A 79 -14.91 -3.90 11.06
N ILE A 80 -13.75 -4.50 10.78
CA ILE A 80 -13.12 -5.45 11.69
C ILE A 80 -12.70 -4.80 13.02
N PHE A 81 -12.30 -3.53 13.01
CA PHE A 81 -11.80 -2.82 14.19
C PHE A 81 -12.91 -2.48 15.18
N THR A 82 -14.14 -2.27 14.69
CA THR A 82 -15.28 -1.83 15.50
C THR A 82 -16.31 -2.92 15.73
N ASP A 83 -16.55 -3.76 14.72
CA ASP A 83 -17.67 -4.71 14.72
C ASP A 83 -17.25 -6.08 15.24
N ILE A 84 -15.96 -6.43 15.11
CA ILE A 84 -15.39 -7.65 15.71
C ILE A 84 -14.63 -7.29 16.98
N ASN A 85 -13.42 -6.75 16.84
CA ASN A 85 -12.56 -6.35 17.94
C ASN A 85 -11.36 -5.54 17.42
N GLN A 86 -10.71 -4.81 18.32
CA GLN A 86 -9.37 -4.30 18.04
C GLN A 86 -8.40 -5.46 17.77
N PRO A 87 -7.57 -5.37 16.71
CA PRO A 87 -6.70 -6.46 16.34
C PRO A 87 -5.61 -6.71 17.41
N SER A 88 -5.43 -7.98 17.77
CA SER A 88 -4.34 -8.44 18.65
C SER A 88 -2.99 -8.48 17.92
N ALA A 89 -3.02 -8.57 16.59
CA ALA A 89 -1.87 -8.38 15.71
C ALA A 89 -2.30 -7.55 14.51
N ASN A 90 -1.48 -6.57 14.11
CA ASN A 90 -1.76 -5.65 13.03
C ASN A 90 -0.43 -5.20 12.41
N THR A 91 0.13 -5.98 11.49
CA THR A 91 1.39 -5.64 10.83
C THR A 91 1.37 -6.12 9.39
N PHE A 92 1.71 -5.24 8.47
CA PHE A 92 1.79 -5.49 7.04
C PHE A 92 3.17 -5.10 6.54
N ILE A 93 3.80 -5.96 5.74
CA ILE A 93 5.08 -5.69 5.08
C ILE A 93 4.75 -5.27 3.66
N VAL A 94 5.22 -4.08 3.28
CA VAL A 94 4.96 -3.52 1.94
C VAL A 94 6.29 -3.26 1.24
N VAL A 95 6.51 -3.95 0.13
CA VAL A 95 7.71 -3.83 -0.69
C VAL A 95 7.29 -3.54 -2.13
N GLY A 96 7.85 -2.50 -2.75
CA GLY A 96 7.52 -2.15 -4.13
C GLY A 96 6.06 -1.73 -4.37
N GLY A 97 5.32 -1.37 -3.31
CA GLY A 97 3.89 -1.04 -3.40
C GLY A 97 2.95 -2.25 -3.35
N GLU A 98 3.47 -3.43 -3.04
CA GLU A 98 2.71 -4.68 -2.89
C GLU A 98 2.85 -5.23 -1.45
N ILE A 99 1.86 -5.99 -1.01
CA ILE A 99 1.92 -6.72 0.26
C ILE A 99 2.86 -7.92 0.08
N ASP A 100 3.99 -7.93 0.80
CA ASP A 100 5.02 -8.98 0.77
C ASP A 100 4.98 -9.87 2.03
N GLY A 101 4.05 -9.62 2.93
CA GLY A 101 3.83 -10.41 4.14
C GLY A 101 2.96 -9.67 5.12
N LEU A 102 2.28 -10.39 6.02
CA LEU A 102 1.43 -9.75 7.02
C LEU A 102 1.12 -10.68 8.19
N LEU A 103 0.80 -10.06 9.32
CA LEU A 103 0.27 -10.69 10.52
C LEU A 103 -0.87 -9.81 11.03
N PHE A 104 -2.11 -10.23 10.77
CA PHE A 104 -3.32 -9.53 11.17
C PHE A 104 -4.31 -10.51 11.81
N ASN A 105 -4.64 -10.28 13.08
CA ASN A 105 -5.55 -11.12 13.85
C ASN A 105 -6.51 -10.25 14.64
N SER A 106 -7.80 -10.30 14.31
CA SER A 106 -8.88 -9.70 15.11
C SER A 106 -9.93 -10.75 15.41
N ASN A 107 -10.25 -10.92 16.69
CA ASN A 107 -11.28 -11.84 17.15
C ASN A 107 -11.89 -11.40 18.49
N ASN A 108 -13.12 -11.85 18.77
CA ASN A 108 -13.86 -11.53 20.00
C ASN A 108 -14.30 -12.80 20.78
N GLU A 109 -13.44 -13.82 20.81
CA GLU A 109 -13.69 -15.20 21.31
C GLU A 109 -14.70 -16.02 20.52
N THR A 110 -15.70 -15.38 19.93
CA THR A 110 -16.75 -16.03 19.15
C THR A 110 -16.56 -15.90 17.67
N GLU A 111 -15.79 -14.95 17.17
CA GLU A 111 -15.57 -14.84 15.72
C GLU A 111 -14.29 -14.03 15.44
N GLY A 112 -13.83 -14.03 14.19
CA GLY A 112 -12.65 -13.25 13.82
C GLY A 112 -12.28 -13.29 12.34
N LEU A 113 -11.41 -12.34 11.98
CA LEU A 113 -10.65 -12.30 10.74
C LEU A 113 -9.17 -12.54 11.06
N PHE A 114 -8.59 -13.52 10.38
CA PHE A 114 -7.19 -13.90 10.50
C PHE A 114 -6.58 -13.84 9.11
N LEU A 115 -5.57 -13.00 8.93
CA LEU A 115 -4.74 -12.96 7.74
C LEU A 115 -3.31 -13.11 8.25
N ASN A 116 -2.64 -14.21 7.94
CA ASN A 116 -1.27 -14.48 8.41
C ASN A 116 -0.48 -15.05 7.25
N LEU A 117 0.40 -14.26 6.65
CA LEU A 117 1.17 -14.61 5.46
C LEU A 117 2.64 -14.32 5.66
N ILE A 118 3.47 -15.30 5.36
CA ILE A 118 4.92 -15.24 5.51
C ILE A 118 5.55 -15.43 4.13
N PRO A 119 6.47 -14.55 3.71
CA PRO A 119 7.24 -14.75 2.50
C PRO A 119 8.20 -15.92 2.67
N VAL A 120 8.22 -16.82 1.69
CA VAL A 120 9.16 -17.93 1.59
C VAL A 120 9.76 -18.00 0.21
N ILE A 121 10.97 -18.55 0.11
CA ILE A 121 11.64 -18.80 -1.16
C ILE A 121 11.46 -20.29 -1.48
N THR A 122 10.73 -20.59 -2.55
CA THR A 122 10.55 -21.94 -3.08
C THR A 122 11.45 -22.15 -4.30
N PRO A 123 11.59 -23.38 -4.81
CA PRO A 123 12.30 -23.63 -6.07
C PRO A 123 11.68 -22.90 -7.28
N THR A 124 10.41 -22.48 -7.19
CA THR A 124 9.67 -21.78 -8.24
C THR A 124 9.68 -20.26 -8.10
N GLY A 125 10.06 -19.72 -6.93
CA GLY A 125 10.19 -18.28 -6.70
C GLY A 125 9.83 -17.86 -5.27
N PRO A 126 9.75 -16.55 -5.00
CA PRO A 126 9.14 -16.07 -3.77
C PRO A 126 7.63 -16.34 -3.78
N GLU A 127 7.11 -16.87 -2.67
CA GLU A 127 5.69 -17.17 -2.47
C GLU A 127 5.25 -16.72 -1.07
N LEU A 128 3.97 -16.37 -0.92
CA LEU A 128 3.35 -16.16 0.38
C LEU A 128 2.70 -17.47 0.82
N ILE A 129 3.09 -17.96 2.00
CA ILE A 129 2.41 -19.10 2.64
C ILE A 129 1.77 -18.66 3.95
N GLY A 130 0.68 -19.31 4.33
CA GLY A 130 0.06 -19.06 5.63
C GLY A 130 -1.41 -19.40 5.64
N ALA A 131 -2.24 -18.53 6.18
CA ALA A 131 -3.68 -18.74 6.19
C ALA A 131 -4.48 -17.43 6.16
N ALA A 132 -5.63 -17.49 5.50
CA ALA A 132 -6.66 -16.46 5.55
C ALA A 132 -7.98 -17.09 5.99
N LEU A 133 -8.63 -16.53 7.02
CA LEU A 133 -9.86 -17.06 7.59
C LEU A 133 -10.80 -15.94 8.01
N LEU A 134 -12.08 -16.08 7.66
CA LEU A 134 -13.19 -15.35 8.26
C LEU A 134 -14.16 -16.38 8.82
N SER A 135 -14.31 -16.42 10.14
CA SER A 135 -15.28 -17.33 10.80
C SER A 135 -16.72 -16.91 10.54
N SER A 136 -17.68 -17.78 10.83
CA SER A 136 -19.09 -17.38 10.89
C SER A 136 -19.37 -16.52 12.13
N ALA A 137 -20.43 -15.70 12.05
CA ALA A 137 -20.80 -14.82 13.13
C ALA A 137 -21.22 -15.59 14.38
N GLY A 138 -20.66 -15.24 15.53
CA GLY A 138 -20.93 -15.91 16.81
C GLY A 138 -20.38 -17.34 16.96
N ALA A 139 -19.56 -17.83 16.03
CA ALA A 139 -19.03 -19.20 16.02
C ALA A 139 -17.57 -19.34 16.52
N ARG A 140 -17.36 -19.93 17.70
CA ARG A 140 -16.03 -20.08 18.35
C ARG A 140 -14.96 -20.82 17.52
N ASP A 141 -15.37 -21.58 16.51
CA ASP A 141 -14.46 -22.29 15.60
C ASP A 141 -13.98 -21.34 14.48
N PRO A 142 -12.67 -21.06 14.35
CA PRO A 142 -12.15 -20.20 13.29
C PRO A 142 -12.37 -20.75 11.88
N PHE A 143 -12.62 -22.05 11.73
CA PHE A 143 -12.90 -22.69 10.43
C PHE A 143 -14.40 -22.77 10.10
N SER A 144 -15.26 -22.19 10.95
CA SER A 144 -16.72 -22.19 10.77
C SER A 144 -17.22 -21.38 9.57
N GLY A 145 -16.38 -20.55 8.95
CA GLY A 145 -16.71 -19.74 7.78
C GLY A 145 -15.84 -20.09 6.58
N VAL A 146 -15.25 -19.08 5.96
CA VAL A 146 -14.34 -19.22 4.82
C VAL A 146 -12.92 -19.35 5.33
N ALA A 147 -12.20 -20.40 4.91
CA ALA A 147 -10.79 -20.57 5.27
C ALA A 147 -9.96 -21.07 4.08
N ASP A 148 -8.80 -20.44 3.89
CA ASP A 148 -7.75 -20.83 2.95
C ASP A 148 -6.48 -21.13 3.73
N ILE A 149 -6.29 -22.41 4.09
CA ILE A 149 -5.08 -22.88 4.75
C ILE A 149 -4.05 -23.18 3.67
N GLY A 150 -2.88 -22.57 3.80
CA GLY A 150 -1.84 -22.55 2.76
C GLY A 150 -1.84 -21.25 1.96
N ALA A 151 -2.86 -20.40 2.12
CA ALA A 151 -3.00 -19.12 1.43
C ALA A 151 -2.93 -19.24 -0.10
N SER A 152 -3.47 -20.33 -0.65
CA SER A 152 -3.35 -20.69 -2.06
C SER A 152 -4.21 -19.85 -3.00
N THR A 153 -5.20 -19.15 -2.46
CA THR A 153 -6.16 -18.30 -3.17
C THR A 153 -6.10 -16.83 -2.74
N VAL A 154 -5.28 -16.53 -1.74
CA VAL A 154 -5.17 -15.17 -1.19
C VAL A 154 -4.53 -14.25 -2.22
N THR A 155 -5.15 -13.11 -2.47
CA THR A 155 -4.64 -12.10 -3.39
C THR A 155 -4.77 -10.72 -2.78
N PHE A 156 -3.83 -9.84 -3.15
CA PHE A 156 -3.85 -8.42 -2.83
C PHE A 156 -3.76 -7.61 -4.11
N THR A 157 -4.56 -6.56 -4.19
CA THR A 157 -4.53 -5.61 -5.30
C THR A 157 -4.31 -4.23 -4.75
N SER A 158 -3.26 -3.54 -5.17
CA SER A 158 -3.10 -2.12 -4.83
C SER A 158 -4.25 -1.32 -5.43
N LEU A 159 -5.00 -0.64 -4.57
CA LEU A 159 -6.09 0.28 -4.94
C LEU A 159 -5.64 1.74 -4.89
N SER A 160 -4.35 1.97 -4.63
CA SER A 160 -3.78 3.31 -4.52
C SER A 160 -4.10 4.10 -5.79
N THR A 161 -4.95 5.10 -5.65
CA THR A 161 -5.25 6.05 -6.72
C THR A 161 -3.98 6.82 -7.00
N THR A 162 -3.42 6.64 -8.20
CA THR A 162 -2.39 7.51 -8.75
C THR A 162 -2.82 8.96 -8.57
N ILE A 163 -2.17 9.70 -7.67
CA ILE A 163 -2.11 11.15 -7.79
C ILE A 163 -1.39 11.38 -9.12
N PRO A 164 -1.99 12.08 -10.10
CA PRO A 164 -1.33 12.32 -11.36
C PRO A 164 0.01 12.98 -11.07
N GLU A 165 1.07 12.40 -11.61
CA GLU A 165 2.38 13.01 -11.69
C GLU A 165 2.21 14.42 -12.26
N THR A 166 2.18 15.45 -11.42
CA THR A 166 2.54 16.79 -11.86
C THR A 166 4.06 16.82 -11.93
N VAL A 167 4.64 16.06 -12.86
CA VAL A 167 5.93 16.39 -13.43
C VAL A 167 5.66 17.66 -14.24
N PRO A 168 6.15 18.86 -13.85
CA PRO A 168 6.14 19.97 -14.76
C PRO A 168 7.01 19.52 -15.93
N GLU A 169 6.44 19.48 -17.13
CA GLU A 169 7.22 19.19 -18.33
C GLU A 169 8.46 20.09 -18.34
N PRO A 170 9.63 19.61 -18.80
CA PRO A 170 10.86 20.39 -18.82
C PRO A 170 10.71 21.77 -19.50
N GLY A 171 9.70 21.95 -20.36
CA GLY A 171 9.34 23.23 -20.98
C GLY A 171 8.83 24.30 -20.00
N THR A 172 8.17 23.91 -18.90
CA THR A 172 7.61 24.86 -17.92
C THR A 172 8.70 25.51 -17.06
N ILE A 173 9.79 24.78 -16.77
CA ILE A 173 10.95 25.29 -16.01
C ILE A 173 11.77 26.28 -16.84
N LEU A 174 11.91 26.02 -18.16
CA LEU A 174 12.57 26.96 -19.07
C LEU A 174 11.72 28.22 -19.34
N GLY A 175 10.40 28.11 -19.33
CA GLY A 175 9.49 29.26 -19.43
C GLY A 175 9.66 30.27 -18.29
N LEU A 176 9.81 29.79 -17.04
CA LEU A 176 9.98 30.65 -15.86
C LEU A 176 11.35 31.37 -15.83
N LEU A 177 12.43 30.71 -16.28
CA LEU A 177 13.75 31.33 -16.41
C LEU A 177 13.80 32.41 -17.51
N THR A 178 13.05 32.21 -18.60
CA THR A 178 13.01 33.17 -19.71
C THR A 178 12.26 34.45 -19.32
N VAL A 179 11.15 34.34 -18.56
CA VAL A 179 10.38 35.51 -18.10
C VAL A 179 11.14 36.33 -17.04
N GLY A 180 11.91 35.68 -16.15
CA GLY A 180 12.76 36.38 -15.17
C GLY A 180 13.87 37.22 -15.80
N SER A 181 14.45 36.75 -16.90
CA SER A 181 15.53 37.48 -17.61
C SER A 181 15.05 38.69 -18.41
N LEU A 182 13.81 38.68 -18.91
CA LEU A 182 13.25 39.80 -19.67
C LEU A 182 12.76 40.94 -18.77
N GLY A 183 12.25 40.63 -17.56
CA GLY A 183 11.84 41.63 -16.57
C GLY A 183 13.01 42.42 -15.93
N ALA A 184 14.22 41.86 -15.91
CA ALA A 184 15.42 42.54 -15.44
C ALA A 184 16.02 43.51 -16.49
N LEU A 185 15.74 43.29 -17.78
CA LEU A 185 16.23 44.14 -18.87
C LEU A 185 15.35 45.39 -19.10
N THR A 186 14.07 45.35 -18.78
CA THR A 186 13.18 46.53 -18.93
C THR A 186 13.30 47.54 -17.80
N ARG A 187 13.79 47.15 -16.61
CA ARG A 187 14.10 48.10 -15.51
C ARG A 187 15.41 48.87 -15.67
N LYS A 188 16.25 48.54 -16.66
CA LYS A 188 17.51 49.26 -16.91
C LYS A 188 17.43 50.30 -18.04
N ARG A 189 16.22 50.63 -18.48
CA ARG A 189 15.96 51.69 -19.47
C ARG A 189 15.01 52.77 -18.96
N GLU A 190 15.04 53.04 -17.66
CA GLU A 190 14.62 54.32 -17.08
C GLU A 190 15.62 54.69 -15.98
N ALA A 191 16.77 55.22 -16.41
CA ALA A 191 17.67 56.06 -15.65
C ALA A 191 18.19 57.14 -16.60
#